data_AF-A0AAV0PA61-F1
#
_entry.id   AF-A0AAV0PA61-F1
#
_cell.length_a   1.000
_cell.length_b   1.000
_cell.length_c   1.000
_cell.angle_alpha   90.00
_cell.angle_beta   90.00
_cell.angle_gamma   90.00
#
_symmetry.space_group_name_H-M   'P 1'
#
loop_
_entity.id
_entity.type
_entity.pdbx_description
1 polymer ?
#
loop_
_entity_poly.entity_id
_entity_poly.type
_entity_poly.pdbx_seq_one_letter_code
_entity_poly.pdbx_strand_id
1 'polypeptide(L)'
;MQFEDVLKQQQDDGGGVSREYLRKLVDPRLGDDYPLDSVLKMAQLGRACTQENPQLRPSMRSIVVALMTLSSSSCEDWDFGSFYENQALVNLMSGR
;
A
#
# COMPACT_ATOMS: atom_id res chain seq x y z
N MET A 1 17.66 0.42 -7.17
CA MET A 1 16.63 1.02 -6.30
C MET A 1 15.49 0.04 -6.23
N GLN A 2 15.36 -0.69 -5.14
CA GLN A 2 14.14 -1.46 -4.93
C GLN A 2 13.05 -0.49 -4.45
N PHE A 3 11.83 -0.65 -4.93
CA PHE A 3 10.67 0.17 -4.54
C PHE A 3 10.47 0.16 -3.01
N GLU A 4 10.89 -0.93 -2.36
CA GLU A 4 10.99 -1.08 -0.91
C GLU A 4 11.95 -0.09 -0.25
N ASP A 5 13.13 0.20 -0.83
CA ASP A 5 14.11 1.12 -0.24
C ASP A 5 13.56 2.56 -0.15
N VAL A 6 12.77 2.95 -1.16
CA VAL A 6 12.12 4.26 -1.27
C VAL A 6 11.07 4.47 -0.17
N LEU A 7 10.42 3.39 0.29
CA LEU A 7 9.34 3.42 1.28
C LEU A 7 9.79 2.97 2.69
N LYS A 8 10.91 2.25 2.81
CA LYS A 8 11.51 1.81 4.08
C LYS A 8 12.26 2.93 4.81
N GLN A 9 12.72 3.98 4.13
CA GLN A 9 13.43 5.10 4.75
C GLN A 9 12.61 5.95 5.75
N GLN A 10 11.34 5.61 6.03
CA GLN A 10 10.40 6.53 6.69
C GLN A 10 9.62 5.93 7.88
N GLN A 11 9.96 4.74 8.38
CA GLN A 11 9.25 4.13 9.51
C GLN A 11 9.95 4.33 10.88
N ASP A 12 11.23 4.72 10.94
CA ASP A 12 11.98 4.79 12.22
C ASP A 12 11.86 6.12 12.99
N ASP A 13 11.36 7.21 12.38
CA ASP A 13 11.38 8.56 13.01
C ASP A 13 9.99 9.20 13.24
N GLY A 14 8.90 8.42 13.30
CA GLY A 14 7.56 8.95 13.63
C GLY A 14 6.99 10.01 12.66
N GLY A 15 7.64 10.22 11.51
CA GLY A 15 7.21 11.14 10.46
C GLY A 15 6.62 10.37 9.28
N GLY A 16 5.32 10.55 9.02
CA GLY A 16 4.68 9.98 7.84
C GLY A 16 5.34 10.44 6.53
N VAL A 17 5.08 9.70 5.44
CA VAL A 17 5.65 10.03 4.13
C VAL A 17 5.26 11.45 3.72
N SER A 18 6.25 12.34 3.57
CA SER A 18 5.97 13.73 3.18
C SER A 18 5.39 13.81 1.77
N ARG A 19 4.34 14.61 1.60
CA ARG A 19 3.59 14.74 0.33
C ARG A 19 4.50 15.18 -0.83
N GLU A 20 5.49 16.02 -0.54
CA GLU A 20 6.49 16.49 -1.51
C GLU A 20 7.45 15.39 -1.98
N TYR A 21 7.76 14.41 -1.12
CA TYR A 21 8.58 13.27 -1.51
C TYR A 21 7.78 12.34 -2.40
N LEU A 22 6.51 12.05 -2.07
CA LEU A 22 5.63 11.24 -2.92
C LEU A 22 5.50 11.82 -4.33
N ARG A 23 5.36 13.13 -4.48
CA ARG A 23 5.29 13.78 -5.80
C ARG A 23 6.50 13.48 -6.68
N LYS A 24 7.69 13.38 -6.10
CA LYS A 24 8.93 13.06 -6.85
C LYS A 24 8.98 11.63 -7.36
N LEU A 25 8.15 10.74 -6.81
CA LEU A 25 8.09 9.32 -7.20
C LEU A 25 7.03 9.06 -8.28
N VAL A 26 6.07 9.98 -8.46
CA VAL A 26 5.02 9.84 -9.47
C VAL A 26 5.61 10.10 -10.85
N ASP A 27 5.11 9.37 -11.85
CA ASP A 27 5.49 9.57 -13.25
C ASP A 27 5.26 11.05 -13.65
N PRO A 28 6.31 11.81 -14.03
CA PRO A 28 6.18 13.22 -14.40
C PRO A 28 5.22 13.47 -15.56
N ARG A 29 4.94 12.46 -16.38
CA ARG A 29 3.98 12.55 -17.50
C ARG A 29 2.53 12.68 -17.03
N LEU A 30 2.22 12.38 -15.78
CA LEU A 30 0.89 12.59 -15.17
C LEU A 30 0.62 14.06 -14.84
N GLY A 31 1.64 14.94 -14.93
CA GLY A 31 1.50 16.35 -14.55
C GLY A 31 1.29 16.51 -13.04
N ASP A 32 0.53 17.52 -12.62
CA ASP A 32 0.20 17.79 -11.22
C ASP A 32 -1.28 17.51 -10.89
N ASP A 33 -2.05 16.99 -11.85
CA ASP A 33 -3.51 16.82 -11.75
C ASP A 33 -3.89 15.41 -11.29
N TYR A 34 -3.47 15.06 -10.07
CA TYR A 34 -3.84 13.80 -9.44
C TYR A 34 -4.06 13.93 -7.92
N PRO A 35 -4.99 13.16 -7.35
CA PRO A 35 -5.20 13.12 -5.91
C PRO A 35 -4.01 12.44 -5.22
N LEU A 36 -3.26 13.21 -4.43
CA LEU A 36 -2.12 12.70 -3.68
C LEU A 36 -2.47 11.56 -2.71
N ASP A 37 -3.69 11.56 -2.17
CA ASP A 37 -4.12 10.51 -1.25
C ASP A 37 -4.30 9.18 -1.97
N SER A 38 -4.73 9.19 -3.24
CA SER A 38 -4.79 7.99 -4.08
C SER A 38 -3.39 7.50 -4.43
N VAL A 39 -2.43 8.41 -4.68
CA VAL A 39 -1.02 8.05 -4.89
C VAL A 39 -0.43 7.40 -3.64
N LEU A 40 -0.66 7.96 -2.46
CA LEU A 40 -0.21 7.39 -1.19
C LEU A 40 -0.77 5.97 -1.00
N LYS A 41 -2.06 5.78 -1.23
CA LYS A 41 -2.70 4.45 -1.12
C LYS A 41 -2.16 3.47 -2.17
N MET A 42 -1.91 3.91 -3.39
CA MET A 42 -1.26 3.10 -4.43
C MET A 42 0.16 2.70 -4.05
N ALA A 43 0.93 3.61 -3.45
CA ALA A 43 2.28 3.32 -2.97
C ALA A 43 2.26 2.28 -1.83
N GLN A 44 1.31 2.41 -0.90
CA GLN A 44 1.11 1.43 0.17
C GLN A 44 0.73 0.04 -0.37
N LEU A 45 -0.16 -0.01 -1.37
CA LEU A 45 -0.51 -1.27 -2.04
C LEU A 45 0.70 -1.87 -2.77
N GLY A 46 1.49 -1.04 -3.47
CA GLY A 46 2.73 -1.46 -4.13
C GLY A 46 3.76 -2.06 -3.15
N ARG A 47 3.91 -1.46 -1.97
CA ARG A 47 4.76 -1.98 -0.88
C ARG A 47 4.29 -3.37 -0.43
N ALA A 48 3.00 -3.52 -0.13
CA ALA A 48 2.45 -4.82 0.26
C ALA A 48 2.70 -5.89 -0.82
N CYS A 49 2.55 -5.54 -2.10
CA CYS A 49 2.81 -6.44 -3.22
C CYS A 49 4.29 -6.82 -3.40
N THR A 50 5.22 -5.94 -2.99
CA THR A 50 6.67 -6.11 -3.18
C THR A 50 7.39 -6.57 -1.92
N GLN A 51 6.65 -6.98 -0.89
CA GLN A 51 7.23 -7.39 0.37
C GLN A 51 8.22 -8.54 0.21
N GLU A 52 9.38 -8.43 0.87
CA GLU A 52 10.46 -9.43 0.79
C GLU A 52 9.99 -10.83 1.16
N ASN A 53 9.21 -10.94 2.24
CA ASN A 53 8.57 -12.20 2.63
C ASN A 53 7.35 -12.47 1.74
N PRO A 54 7.36 -13.51 0.89
CA PRO A 54 6.24 -13.80 0.00
C PRO A 54 4.93 -14.12 0.74
N GLN A 55 5.01 -14.61 1.99
CA GLN A 55 3.83 -14.94 2.80
C GLN A 55 3.06 -13.70 3.28
N LEU A 56 3.68 -12.52 3.24
CA LEU A 56 3.04 -11.25 3.60
C LEU A 56 2.43 -10.53 2.40
N ARG A 57 2.68 -11.03 1.17
CA ARG A 57 2.14 -10.41 -0.04
C ARG A 57 0.63 -10.68 -0.14
N PRO A 58 -0.17 -9.69 -0.55
CA PRO A 58 -1.60 -9.87 -0.72
C PRO A 58 -1.93 -10.83 -1.86
N SER A 59 -3.07 -11.52 -1.75
CA SER A 59 -3.61 -12.33 -2.84
C SER A 59 -4.07 -11.44 -4.00
N MET A 60 -4.04 -11.95 -5.24
CA MET A 60 -4.57 -11.22 -6.40
C MET A 60 -6.03 -10.79 -6.23
N ARG A 61 -6.85 -11.61 -5.56
CA ARG A 61 -8.24 -11.24 -5.24
C ARG A 61 -8.29 -9.97 -4.38
N SER A 62 -7.48 -9.92 -3.32
CA SER A 62 -7.38 -8.78 -2.43
C SER A 62 -6.85 -7.53 -3.15
N ILE A 63 -5.87 -7.70 -4.06
CA ILE A 63 -5.34 -6.62 -4.91
C ILE A 63 -6.44 -6.05 -5.82
N VAL A 64 -7.24 -6.90 -6.47
CA VAL A 64 -8.31 -6.44 -7.38
C VAL A 64 -9.39 -5.67 -6.64
N VAL A 65 -9.84 -6.18 -5.48
CA VAL A 65 -10.75 -5.43 -4.60
C VAL A 65 -10.14 -4.08 -4.25
N ALA A 66 -8.82 -4.03 -4.06
CA ALA A 66 -8.14 -2.79 -3.76
C ALA A 66 -8.07 -1.75 -4.87
N LEU A 67 -7.77 -2.19 -6.06
CA LEU A 67 -7.79 -1.29 -7.21
C LEU A 67 -9.22 -0.82 -7.51
N MET A 68 -10.23 -1.67 -7.35
CA MET A 68 -11.63 -1.29 -7.55
C MET A 68 -12.09 -0.20 -6.60
N THR A 69 -11.85 -0.33 -5.29
CA THR A 69 -12.27 0.71 -4.34
C THR A 69 -11.45 2.00 -4.52
N LEU A 70 -10.15 1.93 -4.84
CA LEU A 70 -9.36 3.13 -5.18
C LEU A 70 -9.87 3.86 -6.43
N SER A 71 -10.38 3.11 -7.40
CA SER A 71 -10.99 3.69 -8.61
C SER A 71 -12.40 4.24 -8.37
N SER A 72 -13.11 3.74 -7.35
CA SER A 72 -14.54 4.03 -7.13
C SER A 72 -14.79 5.09 -6.06
N SER A 73 -13.87 5.29 -5.10
CA SER A 73 -14.09 6.18 -3.96
C SER A 73 -13.32 7.50 -4.05
N SER A 74 -14.03 8.59 -3.80
CA SER A 74 -13.44 9.86 -3.37
C SER A 74 -13.07 9.73 -1.88
N CYS A 75 -11.97 9.04 -1.60
CA CYS A 75 -11.28 8.99 -0.30
C CYS A 75 -12.15 8.77 0.96
N GLU A 76 -12.63 7.55 1.18
CA GLU A 76 -13.03 7.07 2.53
C GLU A 76 -12.41 5.69 2.80
N ASP A 77 -12.34 5.35 4.09
CA ASP A 77 -11.41 4.45 4.79
C ASP A 77 -10.95 3.17 4.07
N TRP A 78 -9.63 3.14 3.83
CA TRP A 78 -8.90 1.99 3.35
C TRP A 78 -8.19 1.34 4.55
N ASP A 79 -8.83 0.36 5.19
CA ASP A 79 -8.25 -0.32 6.36
C ASP A 79 -7.11 -1.26 5.96
N PHE A 80 -5.90 -0.70 5.87
CA PHE A 80 -4.65 -1.43 5.63
C PHE A 80 -4.41 -2.52 6.70
N GLY A 81 -4.95 -2.33 7.92
CA GLY A 81 -4.91 -3.31 9.01
C GLY A 81 -5.47 -4.67 8.61
N SER A 82 -6.52 -4.71 7.79
CA SER A 82 -7.14 -5.95 7.31
C SER A 82 -6.18 -6.85 6.51
N PHE A 83 -5.23 -6.28 5.77
CA PHE A 83 -4.26 -7.09 5.00
C PHE A 83 -3.22 -7.78 5.90
N TYR A 84 -2.79 -7.11 6.97
CA TYR A 84 -1.80 -7.66 7.91
C TYR A 84 -2.44 -8.61 8.92
N GLU A 85 -3.68 -8.33 9.34
CA GLU A 85 -4.39 -9.10 10.35
C GLU A 85 -4.88 -10.48 9.83
N ASN A 86 -4.92 -10.66 8.51
CA ASN A 86 -5.16 -11.97 7.91
C ASN A 86 -4.06 -13.00 8.23
N GLN A 87 -2.86 -12.61 8.71
CA GLN A 87 -1.85 -13.58 9.14
C GLN A 87 -2.14 -14.22 10.50
N ALA A 88 -2.86 -13.52 11.40
CA ALA A 88 -3.26 -14.09 12.69
C ALA A 88 -4.46 -15.06 12.54
N LEU A 89 -5.37 -14.76 11.60
CA LEU A 89 -6.56 -15.57 11.36
C LEU A 89 -6.31 -16.84 10.53
N VAL A 90 -5.30 -16.86 9.64
CA VAL A 90 -4.91 -18.10 8.93
C VAL A 90 -4.36 -19.16 9.88
N ASN A 91 -3.76 -18.76 11.01
CA ASN A 91 -3.33 -19.69 12.07
C ASN A 91 -4.50 -20.17 12.93
N LEU A 92 -5.60 -19.41 13.00
CA LEU A 92 -6.82 -19.79 13.73
C LEU A 92 -7.68 -20.78 12.93
N MET A 93 -7.56 -20.81 11.60
CA MET A 93 -8.25 -21.78 10.73
C MET A 93 -7.50 -23.10 10.54
N SER A 94 -6.31 -23.26 11.13
CA SER A 94 -5.55 -24.51 11.13
C SER A 94 -5.63 -25.25 12.48
N GLY A 95 -6.80 -25.24 13.11
CA GLY A 95 -7.13 -26.13 14.21
C GLY A 95 -7.59 -27.50 13.69
N ARG A 96 -6.69 -28.48 13.69
CA ARG A 96 -7.04 -29.90 13.76
C ARG A 96 -6.93 -30.36 15.20
#